data_AF-A0A4S8QQB6-F1
#
_entry.id   AF-A0A4S8QQB6-F1
#
_cell.length_a   1.000
_cell.length_b   1.000
_cell.length_c   1.000
_cell.angle_alpha   90.00
_cell.angle_beta   90.00
_cell.angle_gamma   90.00
#
_symmetry.space_group_name_H-M   'P 1'
#
loop_
_entity.id
_entity.type
_entity.pdbx_description
1 polymer ?
#
loop_
_entity_poly.entity_id
_entity_poly.type
_entity_poly.pdbx_seq_one_letter_code
_entity_poly.pdbx_strand_id
1 'polypeptide(L)'
;MERKPGRAAPRGDRRPAGKSQADTYYSDAVRVPPTVTTHHGRIVSLSRSLLAHKRFQVLSMLIIVLNGAVLGAMTFPRFEDSETLVQIDHGCLVFFTFEVLLGIIACGPKPWRYFKTGWNVFDFAIVVASFLPGLRENVTILRLLRLARVLRIVRSMPSLQLILVALGKAIPKSAGVFALCGVVMYLWAMIGWIAFAKNDLEHFDTVGAALLVLLQMLTFDDLGATIRASMAENIWTLPYFVVFVLFAAFLLMNVLIGVVLASMEEAQRVDDEDGQVSADTAVVLKRLDHLQGTVNQLLEERERAKAFTPFNGTNGQKAPAQASANQRN
;
A
#
# COMPACT_ATOMS: atom_id res chain seq x y z
N MET A 1 39.07 -56.67 -0.17
CA MET A 1 38.55 -55.48 -0.88
C MET A 1 37.50 -54.81 0.00
N GLU A 2 37.96 -53.97 0.93
CA GLU A 2 37.11 -53.25 1.90
C GLU A 2 36.43 -52.04 1.24
N ARG A 3 35.11 -51.92 1.44
CA ARG A 3 34.32 -50.76 1.02
C ARG A 3 34.42 -49.66 2.08
N LYS A 4 34.94 -48.48 1.70
CA LYS A 4 34.91 -47.25 2.51
C LYS A 4 33.47 -46.75 2.73
N PRO A 5 33.14 -46.19 3.90
CA PRO A 5 31.84 -45.58 4.17
C PRO A 5 31.76 -44.15 3.59
N GLY A 6 30.58 -43.78 3.09
CA GLY A 6 30.29 -42.50 2.45
C GLY A 6 30.35 -41.30 3.42
N ARG A 7 31.03 -40.23 3.01
CA ARG A 7 31.07 -38.93 3.69
C ARG A 7 29.74 -38.20 3.46
N ALA A 8 29.12 -37.76 4.55
CA ALA A 8 27.91 -36.95 4.55
C ALA A 8 28.13 -35.58 3.87
N ALA A 9 27.19 -35.18 3.01
CA ALA A 9 27.14 -33.86 2.39
C ALA A 9 26.88 -32.77 3.44
N PRO A 10 27.50 -31.58 3.34
CA PRO A 10 27.25 -30.49 4.28
C PRO A 10 25.83 -29.94 4.09
N ARG A 11 25.08 -29.80 5.20
CA ARG A 11 23.76 -29.17 5.23
C ARG A 11 23.89 -27.73 4.73
N GLY A 12 23.27 -27.46 3.57
CA GLY A 12 23.09 -26.11 3.06
C GLY A 12 22.35 -25.25 4.07
N ASP A 13 23.00 -24.17 4.49
CA ASP A 13 22.44 -23.13 5.33
C ASP A 13 21.35 -22.39 4.54
N ARG A 14 20.08 -22.66 4.86
CA ARG A 14 18.94 -21.95 4.25
C ARG A 14 18.90 -20.54 4.80
N ARG A 15 19.57 -19.60 4.13
CA ARG A 15 19.32 -18.16 4.34
C ARG A 15 17.84 -17.88 4.06
N PRO A 16 17.16 -17.07 4.89
CA PRO A 16 15.78 -16.70 4.63
C PRO A 16 15.71 -15.91 3.32
N ALA A 17 14.90 -16.39 2.38
CA ALA A 17 14.61 -15.69 1.14
C ALA A 17 14.17 -14.24 1.46
N GLY A 18 14.77 -13.27 0.77
CA GLY A 18 14.32 -11.89 0.81
C GLY A 18 12.83 -11.85 0.49
N LYS A 19 12.04 -11.25 1.38
CA LYS A 19 10.58 -11.12 1.18
C LYS A 19 10.35 -10.32 -0.09
N SER A 20 9.55 -10.85 -1.01
CA SER A 20 9.14 -10.09 -2.19
C SER A 20 8.45 -8.80 -1.75
N GLN A 21 8.58 -7.73 -2.52
CA GLN A 21 7.91 -6.44 -2.25
C GLN A 21 6.38 -6.63 -2.12
N ALA A 22 5.83 -7.63 -2.83
CA ALA A 22 4.46 -8.11 -2.69
C ALA A 22 4.17 -8.76 -1.32
N ASP A 23 5.11 -9.53 -0.75
CA ASP A 23 4.98 -10.18 0.57
C ASP A 23 5.03 -9.16 1.71
N THR A 24 5.83 -8.11 1.55
CA THR A 24 5.90 -7.00 2.52
C THR A 24 4.57 -6.23 2.53
N TYR A 25 4.00 -5.97 1.35
CA TYR A 25 2.71 -5.29 1.21
C TYR A 25 1.53 -6.16 1.68
N TYR A 26 1.53 -7.47 1.39
CA TYR A 26 0.54 -8.41 1.92
C TYR A 26 0.57 -8.50 3.45
N SER A 27 1.72 -8.26 4.08
CA SER A 27 1.84 -8.24 5.54
C SER A 27 1.20 -6.99 6.19
N ASP A 28 1.08 -5.89 5.44
CA ASP A 28 0.47 -4.63 5.90
C ASP A 28 -1.06 -4.59 5.69
N ALA A 29 -1.61 -5.46 4.85
CA ALA A 29 -3.06 -5.65 4.69
C ALA A 29 -3.70 -6.39 5.88
N VAL A 30 -2.89 -6.90 6.81
CA VAL A 30 -3.35 -7.63 7.99
C VAL A 30 -3.73 -6.63 9.08
N ARG A 31 -4.94 -6.79 9.66
CA ARG A 31 -5.54 -5.97 10.75
C ARG A 31 -4.64 -5.73 11.97
N VAL A 32 -3.48 -6.38 12.05
CA VAL A 32 -2.54 -6.28 13.15
C VAL A 32 -1.15 -6.07 12.55
N PRO A 33 -0.50 -4.92 12.81
CA PRO A 33 0.83 -4.65 12.26
C PRO A 33 1.85 -5.72 12.68
N PRO A 34 2.73 -6.16 11.78
CA PRO A 34 3.65 -7.27 12.04
C PRO A 34 4.78 -6.79 12.95
N THR A 35 4.85 -7.18 14.23
CA THR A 35 6.16 -7.27 14.96
C THR A 35 6.10 -8.11 16.23
N VAL A 36 7.23 -8.80 16.42
CA VAL A 36 7.85 -9.45 17.59
C VAL A 36 6.91 -10.16 18.57
N THR A 37 6.97 -11.48 18.46
CA THR A 37 6.60 -12.48 19.48
C THR A 37 6.96 -12.00 20.88
N THR A 38 5.99 -11.42 21.57
CA THR A 38 6.07 -11.18 22.99
C THR A 38 4.85 -11.85 23.60
N HIS A 39 5.09 -12.82 24.48
CA HIS A 39 4.07 -13.52 25.26
C HIS A 39 3.20 -12.49 25.98
N HIS A 40 2.00 -12.22 25.46
CA HIS A 40 1.03 -11.32 26.08
C HIS A 40 -0.34 -11.98 26.13
N GLY A 41 -1.09 -11.62 27.19
CA GLY A 41 -2.18 -12.40 27.80
C GLY A 41 -3.24 -12.98 26.84
N ARG A 42 -3.94 -14.01 27.33
CA ARG A 42 -4.94 -14.81 26.58
C ARG A 42 -5.89 -13.96 25.73
N ILE A 43 -6.30 -12.79 26.23
CA ILE A 43 -7.22 -11.88 25.54
C ILE A 43 -6.61 -11.30 24.25
N VAL A 44 -5.33 -10.95 24.25
CA VAL A 44 -4.64 -10.38 23.06
C VAL A 44 -4.45 -11.45 21.98
N SER A 45 -4.03 -12.66 22.35
CA SER A 45 -3.87 -13.75 21.39
C SER A 45 -5.20 -14.25 20.82
N LEU A 46 -6.26 -14.30 21.64
CA LEU A 46 -7.61 -14.61 21.19
C LEU A 46 -8.14 -13.54 20.23
N SER A 47 -7.98 -12.25 20.55
CA SER A 47 -8.41 -11.14 19.68
C SER A 47 -7.72 -11.20 18.32
N ARG A 48 -6.41 -11.49 18.29
CA ARG A 48 -5.64 -11.69 17.06
C ARG A 48 -6.14 -12.89 16.25
N SER A 49 -6.37 -14.02 16.90
CA SER A 49 -6.90 -15.23 16.24
C SER A 49 -8.26 -14.94 15.62
N LEU A 50 -9.14 -14.26 16.36
CA LEU A 50 -10.48 -13.91 15.90
C LEU A 50 -10.46 -13.01 14.66
N LEU A 51 -9.66 -11.94 14.68
CA LEU A 51 -9.50 -11.01 13.56
C LEU A 51 -8.84 -11.65 12.32
N ALA A 52 -7.98 -12.65 12.53
CA ALA A 52 -7.30 -13.37 11.45
C ALA A 52 -8.15 -14.48 10.81
N HIS A 53 -9.23 -14.93 11.46
CA HIS A 53 -10.06 -16.00 10.92
C HIS A 53 -10.79 -15.56 9.64
N LYS A 54 -10.65 -16.35 8.55
CA LYS A 54 -11.34 -16.10 7.26
C LYS A 54 -12.84 -15.89 7.41
N ARG A 55 -13.50 -16.64 8.30
CA ARG A 55 -14.95 -16.49 8.57
C ARG A 55 -15.29 -15.11 9.14
N PHE A 56 -14.46 -14.58 10.04
CA PHE A 56 -14.65 -13.24 10.59
C PHE A 56 -14.46 -12.17 9.52
N GLN A 57 -13.51 -12.37 8.59
CA GLN A 57 -13.30 -11.47 7.47
C GLN A 57 -14.50 -11.46 6.50
N VAL A 58 -15.02 -12.63 6.15
CA VAL A 58 -16.23 -12.77 5.32
C VAL A 58 -17.45 -12.17 6.02
N LEU A 59 -17.62 -12.40 7.33
CA LEU A 59 -18.71 -11.80 8.11
C LEU A 59 -18.66 -10.27 8.10
N SER A 60 -17.48 -9.69 8.37
CA SER A 60 -17.26 -8.25 8.33
C SER A 60 -17.59 -7.68 6.95
N MET A 61 -17.18 -8.36 5.87
CA MET A 61 -17.52 -7.99 4.50
C MET A 61 -19.03 -8.03 4.24
N LEU A 62 -19.72 -9.10 4.66
CA LEU A 62 -21.18 -9.23 4.53
C LEU A 62 -21.91 -8.12 5.28
N ILE A 63 -21.44 -7.73 6.46
CA ILE A 63 -22.04 -6.65 7.25
C ILE A 63 -21.84 -5.29 6.58
N ILE A 64 -20.69 -5.04 5.92
CA ILE A 64 -20.48 -3.83 5.11
C ILE A 64 -21.46 -3.77 3.95
N VAL A 65 -21.61 -4.87 3.21
CA VAL A 65 -22.56 -4.95 2.08
C VAL A 65 -24.00 -4.78 2.56
N LEU A 66 -24.38 -5.44 3.66
CA LEU A 66 -25.69 -5.28 4.29
C LEU A 66 -25.95 -3.83 4.70
N ASN A 67 -24.98 -3.16 5.33
CA ASN A 67 -25.11 -1.76 5.74
C ASN A 67 -25.30 -0.84 4.54
N GLY A 68 -24.55 -1.06 3.46
CA GLY A 68 -24.73 -0.33 2.20
C GLY A 68 -26.11 -0.56 1.59
N ALA A 69 -26.62 -1.80 1.59
CA ALA A 69 -27.95 -2.11 1.09
C ALA A 69 -29.07 -1.46 1.92
N VAL A 70 -28.95 -1.47 3.26
CA VAL A 70 -29.89 -0.79 4.17
C VAL A 70 -29.90 0.71 3.92
N LEU A 71 -28.72 1.33 3.78
CA LEU A 71 -28.59 2.76 3.51
C LEU A 71 -29.19 3.13 2.14
N GLY A 72 -28.98 2.28 1.13
CA GLY A 72 -29.65 2.41 -0.17
C GLY A 72 -31.16 2.29 -0.06
N ALA A 73 -31.66 1.32 0.70
CA ALA A 73 -33.10 1.12 0.91
C ALA A 73 -33.78 2.32 1.59
N MET A 74 -33.11 2.98 2.55
CA MET A 74 -33.61 4.19 3.20
C MET A 74 -33.77 5.39 2.23
N THR A 75 -33.21 5.33 1.02
CA THR A 75 -33.39 6.38 0.00
C THR A 75 -34.79 6.36 -0.62
N PHE A 76 -35.48 5.22 -0.53
CA PHE A 76 -36.85 5.12 -1.03
C PHE A 76 -37.82 5.70 0.00
N PRO A 77 -38.75 6.60 -0.39
CA PRO A 77 -39.73 7.20 0.53
C PRO A 77 -40.58 6.19 1.30
N ARG A 78 -40.73 4.97 0.78
CA ARG A 78 -41.46 3.87 1.43
C ARG A 78 -40.75 3.31 2.67
N PHE A 79 -39.43 3.44 2.77
CA PHE A 79 -38.60 2.79 3.78
C PHE A 79 -37.78 3.78 4.62
N GLU A 80 -37.92 5.09 4.37
CA GLU A 80 -37.18 6.15 5.07
C GLU A 80 -37.33 6.06 6.60
N ASP A 81 -38.56 5.85 7.08
CA ASP A 81 -38.89 5.78 8.51
C ASP A 81 -39.05 4.34 9.04
N SER A 82 -38.55 3.34 8.32
CA SER A 82 -38.69 1.96 8.75
C SER A 82 -37.84 1.68 9.99
N GLU A 83 -38.47 1.56 11.15
CA GLU A 83 -37.79 1.27 12.43
C GLU A 83 -36.84 0.06 12.36
N THR A 84 -37.24 -0.97 11.61
CA THR A 84 -36.45 -2.18 11.39
C THR A 84 -35.13 -1.89 10.67
N LEU A 85 -35.13 -1.04 9.63
CA LEU A 85 -33.92 -0.68 8.89
C LEU A 85 -32.99 0.17 9.76
N VAL A 86 -33.56 1.07 10.57
CA VAL A 86 -32.80 1.88 11.53
C VAL A 86 -32.13 1.00 12.59
N GLN A 87 -32.83 -0.02 13.10
CA GLN A 87 -32.25 -0.98 14.04
C GLN A 87 -31.12 -1.80 13.41
N ILE A 88 -31.26 -2.21 12.15
CA ILE A 88 -30.21 -2.93 11.43
C ILE A 88 -28.97 -2.03 11.22
N ASP A 89 -29.16 -0.77 10.79
CA ASP A 89 -28.04 0.19 10.67
C ASP A 89 -27.31 0.40 12.00
N HIS A 90 -28.06 0.52 13.11
CA HIS A 90 -27.47 0.64 14.44
C HIS A 90 -26.71 -0.64 14.83
N GLY A 91 -27.25 -1.82 14.52
CA GLY A 91 -26.56 -3.10 14.72
C GLY A 91 -25.24 -3.20 13.94
N CYS A 92 -25.22 -2.73 12.68
CA CYS A 92 -23.99 -2.64 11.89
C CYS A 92 -22.96 -1.71 12.54
N LEU A 93 -23.39 -0.53 13.03
CA LEU A 93 -22.50 0.39 13.75
C LEU A 93 -21.90 -0.24 15.01
N VAL A 94 -22.71 -0.96 15.79
CA VAL A 94 -22.24 -1.67 16.99
C VAL A 94 -21.19 -2.72 16.61
N PHE A 95 -21.44 -3.51 15.57
CA PHE A 95 -20.47 -4.50 15.08
C PHE A 95 -19.16 -3.84 14.66
N PHE A 96 -19.22 -2.72 13.94
CA PHE A 96 -18.04 -1.97 13.51
C PHE A 96 -17.26 -1.35 14.67
N THR A 97 -17.97 -0.88 15.68
CA THR A 97 -17.36 -0.37 16.92
C THR A 97 -16.61 -1.50 17.63
N PHE A 98 -17.24 -2.67 17.74
CA PHE A 98 -16.63 -3.87 18.31
C PHE A 98 -15.40 -4.32 17.51
N GLU A 99 -15.46 -4.30 16.18
CA GLU A 99 -14.34 -4.67 15.32
C GLU A 99 -13.11 -3.75 15.54
N VAL A 100 -13.33 -2.43 15.59
CA VAL A 100 -12.27 -1.45 15.87
C VAL A 100 -11.68 -1.66 17.27
N LEU A 101 -12.54 -1.88 18.28
CA LEU A 101 -12.09 -2.13 19.64
C LEU A 101 -11.25 -3.41 19.76
N LEU A 102 -11.68 -4.50 19.10
CA LEU A 102 -10.89 -5.73 18.98
C LEU A 102 -9.52 -5.46 18.32
N GLY A 103 -9.49 -4.64 17.27
CA GLY A 103 -8.26 -4.24 16.60
C GLY A 103 -7.27 -3.51 17.51
N ILE A 104 -7.78 -2.59 18.34
CA ILE A 104 -6.98 -1.88 19.34
C ILE A 104 -6.46 -2.85 20.41
N ILE A 105 -7.30 -3.74 20.94
CA ILE A 105 -6.93 -4.75 21.94
C ILE A 105 -5.89 -5.72 21.38
N ALA A 106 -5.99 -6.10 20.10
CA ALA A 106 -5.04 -6.97 19.42
C ALA A 106 -3.61 -6.38 19.35
N CYS A 107 -3.45 -5.05 19.49
CA CYS A 107 -2.15 -4.40 19.57
C CYS A 107 -1.47 -4.56 20.95
N GLY A 108 -2.18 -5.04 21.98
CA GLY A 108 -1.64 -5.30 23.31
C GLY A 108 -1.22 -4.03 24.06
N PRO A 109 -0.09 -4.02 24.80
CA PRO A 109 0.29 -2.91 25.68
C PRO A 109 0.65 -1.60 24.94
N LYS A 110 0.73 -1.65 23.60
CA LYS A 110 1.03 -0.48 22.76
C LYS A 110 -0.15 -0.21 21.81
N PRO A 111 -1.30 0.29 22.31
CA PRO A 111 -2.49 0.54 21.49
C PRO A 111 -2.24 1.58 20.39
N TRP A 112 -1.31 2.52 20.61
CA TRP A 112 -0.81 3.50 19.64
C TRP A 112 -0.39 2.90 18.30
N ARG A 113 -0.01 1.62 18.30
CA ARG A 113 0.39 0.90 17.09
C ARG A 113 -0.75 0.71 16.09
N TYR A 114 -1.99 0.65 16.57
CA TYR A 114 -3.18 0.57 15.71
C TYR A 114 -3.25 1.77 14.75
N PHE A 115 -2.89 2.96 15.24
CA PHE A 115 -2.94 4.22 14.50
C PHE A 115 -1.77 4.46 13.54
N LYS A 116 -0.82 3.51 13.42
CA LYS A 116 0.26 3.62 12.42
C LYS A 116 -0.20 3.30 11.00
N THR A 117 -1.30 2.53 10.86
CA THR A 117 -1.84 2.16 9.56
C THR A 117 -2.94 3.15 9.17
N GLY A 118 -2.77 3.85 8.04
CA GLY A 118 -3.75 4.87 7.59
C GLY A 118 -5.18 4.34 7.48
N TRP A 119 -5.36 3.10 7.03
CA TRP A 119 -6.67 2.44 6.96
C TRP A 119 -7.32 2.19 8.32
N ASN A 120 -6.54 1.94 9.37
CA ASN A 120 -7.07 1.75 10.72
C ASN A 120 -7.46 3.10 11.35
N VAL A 121 -6.69 4.16 11.07
CA VAL A 121 -7.03 5.54 11.46
C VAL A 121 -8.34 5.97 10.82
N PHE A 122 -8.51 5.69 9.52
CA PHE A 122 -9.76 5.95 8.80
C PHE A 122 -10.95 5.20 9.41
N ASP A 123 -10.79 3.91 9.70
CA ASP A 123 -11.82 3.07 10.29
C ASP A 123 -12.27 3.60 11.67
N PHE A 124 -11.29 3.95 12.51
CA PHE A 124 -11.51 4.57 13.81
C PHE A 124 -12.19 5.94 13.72
N ALA A 125 -11.75 6.79 12.78
CA ALA A 125 -12.34 8.10 12.57
C ALA A 125 -13.83 7.99 12.20
N ILE A 126 -14.20 7.05 11.33
CA ILE A 126 -15.61 6.79 10.98
C ILE A 126 -16.44 6.35 12.20
N VAL A 127 -15.90 5.46 13.04
CA VAL A 127 -16.59 5.03 14.27
C VAL A 127 -16.79 6.23 15.19
N VAL A 128 -15.71 6.96 15.52
CA VAL A 128 -15.77 8.09 16.46
C VAL A 128 -16.68 9.21 15.95
N ALA A 129 -16.58 9.54 14.66
CA ALA A 129 -17.44 10.55 14.04
C ALA A 129 -18.93 10.17 14.09
N SER A 130 -19.27 8.88 14.14
CA SER A 130 -20.65 8.40 14.30
C SER A 130 -21.23 8.66 15.70
N PHE A 131 -20.39 8.89 16.71
CA PHE A 131 -20.82 9.15 18.10
C PHE A 131 -20.72 10.64 18.49
N LEU A 132 -20.08 11.49 17.70
CA LEU A 132 -19.81 12.89 18.07
C LEU A 132 -21.11 13.74 18.06
N PRO A 133 -21.50 14.36 19.19
CA PRO A 133 -22.74 15.10 19.31
C PRO A 133 -22.76 16.42 18.53
N GLY A 134 -21.63 17.12 18.37
CA GLY A 134 -21.55 18.36 17.58
C GLY A 134 -21.74 18.17 16.08
N LEU A 135 -21.57 16.94 15.59
CA LEU A 135 -21.95 16.56 14.22
C LEU A 135 -23.44 16.23 14.11
N ARG A 136 -24.15 16.02 15.23
CA ARG A 136 -25.59 15.69 15.24
C ARG A 136 -26.49 16.85 14.90
N GLU A 137 -26.06 18.09 15.17
CA GLU A 137 -26.81 19.30 14.79
C GLU A 137 -26.90 19.45 13.26
N ASN A 138 -25.88 18.95 12.54
CA ASN A 138 -25.86 18.93 11.08
C ASN A 138 -26.26 17.55 10.56
N VAL A 139 -27.57 17.33 10.41
CA VAL A 139 -28.17 16.08 9.90
C VAL A 139 -27.50 15.62 8.59
N THR A 140 -27.12 16.55 7.70
CA THR A 140 -26.42 16.25 6.45
C THR A 140 -25.04 15.62 6.66
N ILE A 141 -24.26 16.11 7.64
CA ILE A 141 -22.92 15.56 7.91
C ILE A 141 -23.03 14.17 8.52
N LEU A 142 -24.02 13.94 9.41
CA LEU A 142 -24.30 12.58 9.90
C LEU A 142 -24.66 11.62 8.75
N ARG A 143 -25.45 12.07 7.77
CA ARG A 143 -25.81 11.25 6.59
C ARG A 143 -24.57 10.92 5.76
N LEU A 144 -23.69 11.88 5.52
CA LEU A 144 -22.43 11.67 4.80
C LEU A 144 -21.46 10.73 5.55
N LEU A 145 -21.37 10.83 6.88
CA LEU A 145 -20.55 9.93 7.69
C LEU A 145 -21.07 8.49 7.71
N ARG A 146 -22.39 8.29 7.57
CA ARG A 146 -22.98 6.96 7.36
C ARG A 146 -22.51 6.38 6.02
N LEU A 147 -22.52 7.17 4.94
CA LEU A 147 -22.01 6.75 3.63
C LEU A 147 -20.51 6.41 3.66
N ALA A 148 -19.71 7.13 4.47
CA ALA A 148 -18.30 6.84 4.64
C ALA A 148 -18.03 5.41 5.16
N ARG A 149 -18.99 4.78 5.86
CA ARG A 149 -18.87 3.37 6.29
C ARG A 149 -18.83 2.40 5.12
N VAL A 150 -19.52 2.71 4.01
CA VAL A 150 -19.49 1.88 2.79
C VAL A 150 -18.09 1.85 2.18
N LEU A 151 -17.32 2.93 2.33
CA LEU A 151 -15.92 3.00 1.90
C LEU A 151 -15.01 1.99 2.62
N ARG A 152 -15.46 1.39 3.74
CA ARG A 152 -14.74 0.28 4.37
C ARG A 152 -14.61 -0.93 3.46
N ILE A 153 -15.44 -1.07 2.42
CA ILE A 153 -15.30 -2.13 1.41
C ILE A 153 -13.92 -2.08 0.74
N VAL A 154 -13.41 -0.86 0.51
CA VAL A 154 -12.07 -0.61 -0.03
C VAL A 154 -11.02 -1.23 0.89
N ARG A 155 -11.19 -1.11 2.21
CA ARG A 155 -10.27 -1.72 3.18
C ARG A 155 -10.31 -3.26 3.14
N SER A 156 -11.48 -3.83 2.89
CA SER A 156 -11.67 -5.29 2.85
C SER A 156 -11.17 -5.94 1.56
N MET A 157 -10.87 -5.14 0.52
CA MET A 157 -10.43 -5.60 -0.80
C MET A 157 -8.99 -5.15 -1.10
N PRO A 158 -7.98 -6.01 -0.91
CA PRO A 158 -6.57 -5.67 -1.16
C PRO A 158 -6.30 -5.14 -2.58
N SER A 159 -7.01 -5.68 -3.58
CA SER A 159 -6.89 -5.22 -4.97
C SER A 159 -7.30 -3.76 -5.14
N LEU A 160 -8.36 -3.31 -4.45
CA LEU A 160 -8.79 -1.90 -4.49
C LEU A 160 -7.81 -0.99 -3.75
N GLN A 161 -7.27 -1.45 -2.62
CA GLN A 161 -6.23 -0.72 -1.88
C GLN A 161 -5.00 -0.50 -2.76
N LEU A 162 -4.57 -1.53 -3.48
CA LEU A 162 -3.42 -1.45 -4.38
C LEU A 162 -3.66 -0.40 -5.48
N ILE A 163 -4.83 -0.43 -6.12
CA ILE A 163 -5.18 0.54 -7.17
C ILE A 163 -5.19 1.97 -6.60
N LEU A 164 -5.83 2.19 -5.45
CA LEU A 164 -5.89 3.53 -4.85
C LEU A 164 -4.53 4.04 -4.38
N VAL A 165 -3.70 3.17 -3.82
CA VAL A 165 -2.33 3.52 -3.42
C VAL A 165 -1.46 3.80 -4.64
N ALA A 166 -1.60 3.01 -5.71
CA ALA A 166 -0.91 3.25 -6.98
C ALA A 166 -1.34 4.59 -7.60
N LEU A 167 -2.65 4.86 -7.64
CA LEU A 167 -3.20 6.13 -8.12
C LEU A 167 -2.70 7.31 -7.28
N GLY A 168 -2.74 7.19 -5.94
CA GLY A 168 -2.24 8.20 -5.02
C GLY A 168 -0.74 8.47 -5.18
N LYS A 169 0.07 7.46 -5.52
CA LYS A 169 1.49 7.63 -5.84
C LYS A 169 1.73 8.29 -7.21
N ALA A 170 0.80 8.15 -8.15
CA ALA A 170 0.91 8.76 -9.48
C ALA A 170 0.56 10.26 -9.50
N ILE A 171 -0.33 10.71 -8.61
CA ILE A 171 -0.77 12.12 -8.53
C ILE A 171 0.42 13.08 -8.31
N PRO A 172 1.30 12.91 -7.29
CA PRO A 172 2.43 13.82 -7.07
C PRO A 172 3.40 13.87 -8.25
N LYS A 173 3.62 12.74 -8.94
CA LYS A 173 4.54 12.65 -10.08
C LYS A 173 4.10 13.49 -11.27
N SER A 174 2.79 13.67 -11.41
CA SER A 174 2.16 14.44 -12.50
C SER A 174 1.62 15.80 -12.04
N ALA A 175 1.78 16.15 -10.76
CA ALA A 175 1.18 17.35 -10.17
C ALA A 175 1.63 18.65 -10.85
N GLY A 176 2.89 18.74 -11.29
CA GLY A 176 3.39 19.93 -12.00
C GLY A 176 2.69 20.15 -13.35
N VAL A 177 2.40 19.06 -14.07
CA VAL A 177 1.68 19.10 -15.34
C VAL A 177 0.21 19.47 -15.12
N PHE A 178 -0.43 18.89 -14.11
CA PHE A 178 -1.79 19.28 -13.71
C PHE A 178 -1.88 20.73 -13.26
N ALA A 179 -0.88 21.24 -12.53
CA ALA A 179 -0.83 22.64 -12.12
C ALA A 179 -0.69 23.58 -13.33
N LEU A 180 0.18 23.25 -14.29
CA LEU A 180 0.30 24.00 -15.54
C LEU A 180 -1.01 24.00 -16.33
N CYS A 181 -1.66 22.84 -16.45
CA CYS A 181 -2.99 22.72 -17.07
C CYS A 181 -4.00 23.64 -16.37
N GLY A 182 -4.08 23.61 -15.04
CA GLY A 182 -4.96 24.47 -14.26
C GLY A 182 -4.71 25.97 -14.47
N VAL A 183 -3.45 26.41 -14.55
CA VAL A 183 -3.10 27.80 -14.85
C VAL A 183 -3.57 28.19 -16.24
N VAL A 184 -3.32 27.35 -17.25
CA VAL A 184 -3.74 27.66 -18.62
C VAL A 184 -5.26 27.70 -18.75
N MET A 185 -5.96 26.75 -18.13
CA MET A 185 -7.42 26.73 -18.04
C MET A 185 -7.97 28.00 -17.40
N TYR A 186 -7.37 28.47 -16.31
CA TYR A 186 -7.76 29.71 -15.66
C TYR A 186 -7.57 30.93 -16.57
N LEU A 187 -6.44 31.02 -17.29
CA LEU A 187 -6.21 32.12 -18.23
C LEU A 187 -7.25 32.14 -19.36
N TRP A 188 -7.58 30.97 -19.91
CA TRP A 188 -8.64 30.84 -20.92
C TRP A 188 -10.02 31.20 -20.36
N ALA A 189 -10.34 30.81 -19.13
CA ALA A 189 -11.58 31.16 -18.45
C ALA A 189 -11.70 32.68 -18.25
N MET A 190 -10.61 33.34 -17.85
CA MET A 190 -10.55 34.80 -17.74
C MET A 190 -10.75 35.50 -19.08
N ILE A 191 -10.12 35.00 -20.16
CA ILE A 191 -10.33 35.54 -21.52
C ILE A 191 -11.80 35.42 -21.92
N GLY A 192 -12.40 34.25 -21.71
CA GLY A 192 -13.81 33.99 -22.03
C GLY A 192 -14.76 34.90 -21.23
N TRP A 193 -14.50 35.04 -19.93
CA TRP A 193 -15.26 35.95 -19.06
C TRP A 193 -15.14 37.41 -19.54
N ILE A 194 -13.93 37.92 -19.78
CA ILE A 194 -13.74 39.31 -20.25
C ILE A 194 -14.43 39.54 -21.61
N ALA A 195 -14.36 38.58 -22.52
CA ALA A 195 -14.86 38.73 -23.89
C ALA A 195 -16.38 38.51 -24.01
N PHE A 196 -16.96 37.58 -23.24
CA PHE A 196 -18.30 37.05 -23.49
C PHE A 196 -19.25 37.15 -22.30
N ALA A 197 -18.83 37.51 -21.09
CA ALA A 197 -19.72 37.55 -19.91
C ALA A 197 -20.96 38.44 -20.08
N LYS A 198 -20.92 39.45 -20.96
CA LYS A 198 -22.06 40.33 -21.23
C LYS A 198 -23.10 39.74 -22.19
N ASN A 199 -22.67 38.81 -23.06
CA ASN A 199 -23.51 38.25 -24.13
C ASN A 199 -23.95 36.82 -23.80
N ASP A 200 -23.11 36.06 -23.11
CA ASP A 200 -23.35 34.65 -22.79
C ASP A 200 -23.15 34.43 -21.28
N LEU A 201 -24.17 34.81 -20.52
CA LEU A 201 -24.21 34.66 -19.06
C LEU A 201 -24.29 33.18 -18.65
N GLU A 202 -24.89 32.32 -19.48
CA GLU A 202 -25.01 30.89 -19.14
C GLU A 202 -23.64 30.22 -19.02
N HIS A 203 -22.72 30.55 -19.92
CA HIS A 203 -21.39 29.93 -19.97
C HIS A 203 -20.30 30.78 -19.31
N PHE A 204 -20.43 32.11 -19.33
CA PHE A 204 -19.36 33.04 -18.92
C PHE A 204 -19.78 34.06 -17.85
N ASP A 205 -20.86 33.84 -17.07
CA ASP A 205 -21.25 34.76 -15.97
C ASP A 205 -20.15 34.92 -14.91
N THR A 206 -19.54 33.81 -14.49
CA THR A 206 -18.41 33.82 -13.57
C THR A 206 -17.21 33.07 -14.15
N VAL A 207 -16.01 33.39 -13.66
CA VAL A 207 -14.78 32.65 -14.01
C VAL A 207 -14.92 31.16 -13.65
N GLY A 208 -15.67 30.84 -12.58
CA GLY A 208 -15.96 29.46 -12.21
C GLY A 208 -16.85 28.73 -13.22
N ALA A 209 -17.92 29.39 -13.71
CA ALA A 209 -18.77 28.86 -14.77
C ALA A 209 -17.98 28.65 -16.07
N ALA A 210 -17.18 29.65 -16.46
CA ALA A 210 -16.29 29.56 -17.62
C ALA A 210 -15.30 28.39 -17.49
N LEU A 211 -14.74 28.17 -16.29
CA LEU A 211 -13.84 27.06 -16.02
C LEU A 211 -14.55 25.70 -16.15
N LEU A 212 -15.80 25.58 -15.71
CA LEU A 212 -16.60 24.35 -15.87
C LEU A 212 -16.87 24.06 -17.35
N VAL A 213 -17.24 25.08 -18.13
CA VAL A 213 -17.44 24.95 -19.58
C VAL A 213 -16.14 24.54 -20.27
N LEU A 214 -15.01 25.17 -19.92
CA LEU A 214 -13.72 24.77 -20.48
C LEU A 214 -13.29 23.37 -20.04
N LEU A 215 -13.62 22.94 -18.83
CA LEU A 215 -13.36 21.59 -18.34
C LEU A 215 -14.17 20.55 -19.14
N GLN A 216 -15.43 20.86 -19.40
CA GLN A 216 -16.31 20.08 -20.27
C GLN A 216 -15.76 20.00 -21.71
N MET A 217 -15.27 21.12 -22.24
CA MET A 217 -14.59 21.18 -23.55
C MET A 217 -13.29 20.35 -23.56
N LEU A 218 -12.51 20.36 -22.47
CA LEU A 218 -11.29 19.57 -22.33
C LEU A 218 -11.58 18.06 -22.34
N THR A 219 -12.71 17.63 -21.78
CA THR A 219 -13.16 16.24 -21.83
C THR A 219 -13.88 15.87 -23.13
N PHE A 220 -14.03 16.83 -24.06
CA PHE A 220 -14.82 16.71 -25.29
C PHE A 220 -16.28 16.33 -25.05
N ASP A 221 -16.81 16.67 -23.87
CA ASP A 221 -18.18 16.37 -23.51
C ASP A 221 -19.11 17.47 -24.03
N ASP A 222 -20.22 17.07 -24.64
CA ASP A 222 -21.27 17.94 -25.21
C ASP A 222 -20.81 19.12 -26.11
N LEU A 223 -19.65 19.00 -26.75
CA LEU A 223 -19.01 20.06 -27.57
C LEU A 223 -19.98 20.77 -28.53
N GLY A 224 -20.80 19.98 -29.25
CA GLY A 224 -21.71 20.49 -30.27
C GLY A 224 -22.92 21.24 -29.70
N ALA A 225 -23.42 20.89 -28.52
CA ALA A 225 -24.54 21.62 -27.92
C ALA A 225 -24.06 22.94 -27.33
N THR A 226 -22.96 22.92 -26.58
CA THR A 226 -22.40 24.12 -25.95
C THR A 226 -21.94 25.15 -26.99
N ILE A 227 -21.25 24.74 -28.05
CA ILE A 227 -20.85 25.66 -29.13
C ILE A 227 -22.08 26.27 -29.81
N ARG A 228 -23.11 25.47 -30.09
CA ARG A 228 -24.34 25.98 -30.74
C ARG A 228 -25.11 26.94 -29.84
N ALA A 229 -25.20 26.64 -28.55
CA ALA A 229 -25.84 27.51 -27.57
C ALA A 229 -25.10 28.85 -27.47
N SER A 230 -23.77 28.80 -27.31
CA SER A 230 -22.95 30.02 -27.20
C SER A 230 -22.90 30.83 -28.51
N MET A 231 -22.96 30.16 -29.67
CA MET A 231 -23.07 30.83 -30.97
C MET A 231 -24.41 31.55 -31.20
N ALA A 232 -25.49 31.06 -30.58
CA ALA A 232 -26.80 31.70 -30.66
C ALA A 232 -26.77 33.10 -30.03
N GLU A 233 -25.94 33.28 -29.00
CA GLU A 233 -25.72 34.57 -28.35
C GLU A 233 -24.66 35.41 -29.08
N ASN A 234 -23.50 34.81 -29.41
CA ASN A 234 -22.42 35.53 -30.08
C ASN A 234 -21.59 34.63 -30.99
N ILE A 235 -21.51 34.97 -32.28
CA ILE A 235 -20.75 34.21 -33.28
C ILE A 235 -19.23 34.13 -33.00
N TRP A 236 -18.65 35.08 -32.27
CA TRP A 236 -17.22 35.12 -31.93
C TRP A 236 -16.82 34.08 -30.89
N THR A 237 -17.78 33.36 -30.30
CA THR A 237 -17.52 32.24 -29.38
C THR A 237 -16.99 31.02 -30.13
N LEU A 238 -17.38 30.82 -31.40
CA LEU A 238 -16.89 29.72 -32.23
C LEU A 238 -15.37 29.72 -32.40
N PRO A 239 -14.71 30.81 -32.86
CA PRO A 239 -13.25 30.81 -32.97
C PRO A 239 -12.57 30.67 -31.60
N TYR A 240 -13.16 31.22 -30.52
CA TYR A 240 -12.65 31.02 -29.17
C TYR A 240 -12.63 29.54 -28.78
N PHE A 241 -13.75 28.82 -28.92
CA PHE A 241 -13.84 27.41 -28.59
C PHE A 241 -13.00 26.53 -29.53
N VAL A 242 -12.96 26.82 -30.83
CA VAL A 242 -12.14 26.05 -31.78
C VAL A 242 -10.66 26.15 -31.42
N VAL A 243 -10.15 27.35 -31.14
CA VAL A 243 -8.75 27.51 -30.73
C VAL A 243 -8.49 26.85 -29.39
N PHE A 244 -9.40 27.00 -28.42
CA PHE A 244 -9.29 26.32 -27.13
C PHE A 244 -9.25 24.81 -27.30
N VAL A 245 -10.13 24.20 -28.10
CA VAL A 245 -10.19 22.74 -28.28
C VAL A 245 -8.93 22.21 -28.96
N LEU A 246 -8.40 22.90 -29.97
CA LEU A 246 -7.12 22.53 -30.59
C LEU A 246 -5.97 22.61 -29.58
N PHE A 247 -5.94 23.68 -28.79
CA PHE A 247 -4.96 23.86 -27.74
C PHE A 247 -5.11 22.81 -26.63
N ALA A 248 -6.34 22.49 -26.23
CA ALA A 248 -6.68 21.52 -25.19
C ALA A 248 -6.32 20.10 -25.63
N ALA A 249 -6.53 19.73 -26.89
CA ALA A 249 -6.08 18.48 -27.45
C ALA A 249 -4.55 18.34 -27.37
N PHE A 250 -3.83 19.41 -27.71
CA PHE A 250 -2.37 19.46 -27.59
C PHE A 250 -1.91 19.39 -26.13
N LEU A 251 -2.55 20.15 -25.23
CA LEU A 251 -2.30 20.13 -23.79
C LEU A 251 -2.49 18.72 -23.22
N LEU A 252 -3.60 18.06 -23.58
CA LEU A 252 -3.93 16.70 -23.16
C LEU A 252 -2.87 15.72 -23.64
N MET A 253 -2.40 15.84 -24.89
CA MET A 253 -1.33 15.01 -25.41
C MET A 253 -0.02 15.21 -24.65
N ASN A 254 0.34 16.46 -24.33
CA ASN A 254 1.53 16.75 -23.53
C ASN A 254 1.41 16.22 -22.09
N VAL A 255 0.19 16.26 -21.51
CA VAL A 255 -0.07 15.65 -20.21
C VAL A 255 0.08 14.13 -20.29
N LEU A 256 -0.49 13.50 -21.32
CA LEU A 256 -0.39 12.06 -21.52
C LEU A 256 1.07 11.63 -21.69
N ILE A 257 1.83 12.32 -22.55
CA ILE A 257 3.26 12.06 -22.73
C ILE A 257 4.00 12.27 -21.41
N GLY A 258 3.71 13.34 -20.67
CA GLY A 258 4.35 13.61 -19.38
C GLY A 258 4.08 12.51 -18.35
N VAL A 259 2.85 12.04 -18.23
CA VAL A 259 2.47 10.94 -17.33
C VAL A 259 3.10 9.62 -17.78
N VAL A 260 3.07 9.32 -19.08
CA VAL A 260 3.68 8.11 -19.65
C VAL A 260 5.18 8.14 -19.44
N LEU A 261 5.86 9.25 -19.74
CA LEU A 261 7.30 9.41 -19.54
C LEU A 261 7.66 9.27 -18.06
N ALA A 262 6.92 9.90 -17.16
CA ALA A 262 7.15 9.74 -15.71
C ALA A 262 6.95 8.28 -15.25
N SER A 263 6.00 7.56 -15.85
CA SER A 263 5.78 6.14 -15.55
C SER A 263 6.88 5.23 -16.12
N MET A 264 7.39 5.54 -17.31
CA MET A 264 8.48 4.81 -17.95
C MET A 264 9.81 5.08 -17.25
N GLU A 265 10.08 6.32 -16.87
CA GLU A 265 11.27 6.70 -16.10
C GLU A 265 11.26 5.99 -14.74
N GLU A 266 10.11 5.90 -14.07
CA GLU A 266 10.00 5.10 -12.85
C GLU A 266 10.27 3.62 -13.10
N ALA A 267 9.67 3.05 -14.15
CA ALA A 267 9.86 1.64 -14.48
C ALA A 267 11.34 1.33 -14.78
N GLN A 268 12.01 2.21 -15.53
CA GLN A 268 13.44 2.11 -15.82
C GLN A 268 14.30 2.22 -14.56
N ARG A 269 13.99 3.16 -13.64
CA ARG A 269 14.74 3.28 -12.37
C ARG A 269 14.66 2.01 -11.54
N VAL A 270 13.50 1.36 -11.49
CA VAL A 270 13.34 0.08 -10.78
C VAL A 270 14.17 -1.02 -11.43
N ASP A 271 14.16 -1.11 -12.77
CA ASP A 271 14.97 -2.10 -13.51
C ASP A 271 16.49 -1.85 -13.33
N ASP A 272 16.93 -0.59 -13.30
CA ASP A 272 18.33 -0.19 -13.08
C ASP A 272 18.78 -0.53 -11.65
N GLU A 273 17.95 -0.24 -10.64
CA GLU A 273 18.23 -0.59 -9.24
C GLU A 273 18.34 -2.10 -9.04
N ASP A 274 17.43 -2.89 -9.61
CA ASP A 274 17.46 -4.36 -9.56
C ASP A 274 18.70 -4.92 -10.28
N GLY A 275 19.07 -4.34 -11.43
CA GLY A 275 20.29 -4.66 -12.16
C GLY A 275 21.55 -4.41 -11.34
N GLN A 276 21.61 -3.27 -10.64
CA GLN A 276 22.75 -2.88 -9.82
C GLN A 276 22.89 -3.75 -8.57
N VAL A 277 21.79 -4.08 -7.88
CA VAL A 277 21.79 -5.01 -6.75
C VAL A 277 22.26 -6.40 -7.17
N SER A 278 21.83 -6.87 -8.35
CA SER A 278 22.28 -8.15 -8.90
C SER A 278 23.78 -8.14 -9.21
N ALA A 279 24.30 -7.06 -9.79
CA ALA A 279 25.73 -6.89 -10.06
C ALA A 279 26.55 -6.86 -8.75
N ASP A 280 26.13 -6.09 -7.75
CA ASP A 280 26.80 -6.02 -6.44
C ASP A 280 26.79 -7.38 -5.74
N THR A 281 25.67 -8.10 -5.79
CA THR A 281 25.55 -9.45 -5.22
C THR A 281 26.51 -10.42 -5.91
N ALA A 282 26.64 -10.35 -7.24
CA ALA A 282 27.58 -11.16 -8.00
C ALA A 282 29.05 -10.86 -7.64
N VAL A 283 29.39 -9.59 -7.42
CA VAL A 283 30.73 -9.17 -6.97
C VAL A 283 31.03 -9.71 -5.57
N VAL A 284 30.07 -9.61 -4.65
CA VAL A 284 30.22 -10.16 -3.28
C VAL A 284 30.39 -11.68 -3.32
N LEU A 285 29.63 -12.40 -4.13
CA LEU A 285 29.76 -13.85 -4.30
C LEU A 285 31.16 -14.23 -4.83
N LYS A 286 31.69 -13.51 -5.83
CA LYS A 286 33.06 -13.73 -6.30
C LYS A 286 34.11 -13.49 -5.21
N ARG A 287 33.95 -12.45 -4.39
CA ARG A 287 34.86 -12.19 -3.26
C ARG A 287 34.79 -13.28 -2.20
N LEU A 288 33.61 -13.81 -1.91
CA LEU A 288 33.43 -14.92 -0.98
C LEU A 288 34.09 -16.21 -1.49
N ASP A 289 33.93 -16.52 -2.78
CA ASP A 289 34.57 -17.68 -3.40
C ASP A 289 36.10 -17.57 -3.33
N HIS A 290 36.65 -16.39 -3.63
CA HIS A 290 38.08 -16.12 -3.48
C HIS A 290 38.57 -16.32 -2.04
N LEU A 291 37.86 -15.77 -1.05
CA LEU A 291 38.19 -15.95 0.37
C LEU A 291 38.11 -17.41 0.81
N GLN A 292 37.11 -18.17 0.35
CA GLN A 292 37.04 -19.61 0.60
C GLN A 292 38.24 -20.34 0.00
N GLY A 293 38.66 -19.95 -1.22
CA GLY A 293 39.87 -20.46 -1.84
C GLY A 293 41.13 -20.21 -1.00
N THR A 294 41.32 -18.97 -0.53
CA THR A 294 42.45 -18.60 0.34
C THR A 294 42.43 -19.38 1.65
N VAL A 295 41.25 -19.52 2.29
CA VAL A 295 41.10 -20.30 3.52
C VAL A 295 41.46 -21.77 3.29
N ASN A 296 41.02 -22.37 2.19
CA ASN A 296 41.36 -23.75 1.86
C ASN A 296 42.86 -23.94 1.65
N GLN A 297 43.54 -23.00 0.97
CA GLN A 297 45.00 -23.03 0.81
C GLN A 297 45.73 -22.95 2.15
N LEU A 298 45.30 -22.04 3.03
CA LEU A 298 45.89 -21.91 4.38
C LEU A 298 45.67 -23.16 5.24
N LEU A 299 44.51 -23.82 5.09
CA LEU A 299 44.26 -25.10 5.75
C LEU A 299 45.20 -26.20 5.24
N GLU A 300 45.40 -26.30 3.92
CA GLU A 300 46.35 -27.25 3.32
C GLU A 300 47.80 -26.96 3.71
N GLU A 301 48.22 -25.68 3.77
CA GLU A 301 49.55 -25.30 4.26
C GLU A 301 49.73 -25.65 5.73
N ARG A 302 48.71 -25.43 6.57
CA ARG A 302 48.74 -25.84 7.97
C ARG A 302 48.86 -27.37 8.11
N GLU A 303 48.14 -28.14 7.28
CA GLU A 303 48.27 -29.60 7.29
C GLU A 303 49.66 -30.05 6.82
N ARG A 304 50.21 -29.44 5.76
CA ARG A 304 51.59 -29.70 5.32
C ARG A 304 52.63 -29.31 6.38
N ALA A 305 52.46 -28.19 7.06
CA ALA A 305 53.35 -27.74 8.13
C ALA A 305 53.27 -28.65 9.36
N LYS A 306 52.08 -29.16 9.70
CA LYS A 306 51.92 -30.20 10.74
C LYS A 306 52.58 -31.53 10.35
N ALA A 307 52.58 -31.88 9.07
CA ALA A 307 53.32 -33.04 8.58
C ALA A 307 54.84 -32.84 8.63
N PHE A 308 55.32 -31.58 8.64
CA PHE A 308 56.73 -31.21 8.59
C PHE A 308 57.34 -30.80 9.95
N THR A 309 56.61 -30.87 11.07
CA THR A 309 57.22 -30.55 12.37
C THR A 309 58.34 -31.55 12.72
N PRO A 310 59.60 -31.10 12.89
CA PRO A 310 60.74 -31.99 13.17
C PRO A 310 60.79 -32.49 14.62
N PHE A 311 59.80 -32.12 15.44
CA PHE A 311 59.66 -32.51 16.84
C PHE A 311 58.50 -33.49 17.07
N ASN A 312 58.24 -34.42 16.14
CA ASN A 312 57.59 -35.67 16.52
C ASN A 312 58.67 -36.71 16.85
N GLY A 313 59.41 -36.40 17.91
CA GLY A 313 60.49 -37.23 18.42
C GLY A 313 59.92 -38.50 19.04
N THR A 314 60.22 -39.64 18.43
CA THR A 314 60.35 -40.89 19.16
C THR A 314 61.38 -40.71 20.27
N ASN A 315 60.97 -40.74 21.54
CA ASN A 315 61.38 -41.79 22.47
C ASN A 315 61.03 -41.44 23.92
N GLY A 316 60.29 -42.35 24.55
CA GLY A 316 60.16 -42.50 25.99
C GLY A 316 60.06 -43.97 26.34
N GLN A 317 61.20 -44.66 26.25
CA GLN A 317 61.59 -45.88 26.96
C GLN A 317 60.50 -46.89 27.37
N LYS A 318 60.55 -48.07 26.75
CA LYS A 318 60.38 -49.32 27.50
C LYS A 318 61.62 -49.53 28.38
N ALA A 319 61.45 -49.51 29.69
CA ALA A 319 62.33 -50.18 30.65
C ALA A 319 61.44 -50.96 31.65
N PRO A 320 61.74 -52.25 31.95
CA PRO A 320 60.93 -53.10 32.82
C PRO A 320 61.49 -53.19 34.25
N ALA A 321 60.63 -53.17 35.27
CA ALA A 321 60.80 -53.76 36.63
C ALA A 321 59.56 -53.36 37.48
N GLN A 322 58.60 -54.24 37.76
CA GLN A 322 58.54 -55.11 38.95
C GLN A 322 58.86 -54.40 40.29
N ALA A 323 57.84 -54.19 41.14
CA ALA A 323 57.76 -54.74 42.50
C ALA A 323 56.51 -54.25 43.25
N SER A 324 55.61 -55.21 43.49
CA SER A 324 54.65 -55.40 44.58
C SER A 324 54.74 -54.51 45.83
N ALA A 325 53.59 -53.99 46.27
CA ALA A 325 53.00 -54.23 47.61
C ALA A 325 51.62 -53.52 47.69
N ASN A 326 50.47 -54.21 47.60
CA ASN A 326 49.84 -55.12 48.56
C ASN A 326 48.86 -54.41 49.52
N GLN A 327 47.61 -54.92 49.52
CA GLN A 327 46.65 -54.95 50.65
C GLN A 327 46.02 -53.61 51.08
N ARG A 328 44.69 -53.43 51.15
CA ARG A 328 43.69 -54.24 51.87
C ARG A 328 42.27 -53.72 51.60
N ASN A 329 41.32 -54.66 51.58
CA ASN A 329 39.87 -54.57 51.82
C ASN A 329 39.00 -53.69 50.91
#